data_AF-A0A382XU26-F1
#
_entry.id   AF-A0A382XU26-F1
#
_cell.length_a   1.000
_cell.length_b   1.000
_cell.length_c   1.000
_cell.angle_alpha   90.00
_cell.angle_beta   90.00
_cell.angle_gamma   90.00
#
_symmetry.space_group_name_H-M   'P 1'
#
loop_
_entity.id
_entity.type
_entity.pdbx_description
1 polymer ?
#
loop_
_entity_poly.entity_id
_entity_poly.type
_entity_poly.pdbx_seq_one_letter_code
_entity_poly.pdbx_strand_id
1 'polypeptide(L)' 'MQVYKYFDIGTAKATAEDRARIPHHLIDILEPNQEFSAFDFKTKALAHT' A
#
# COMPACT_ATOMS: atom_id res chain seq x y z
N MET A 1 5.31 4.53 -1.81
CA MET A 1 5.52 4.69 -0.35
C MET A 1 4.36 4.18 0.50
N GLN A 2 3.10 4.35 0.09
CA GLN A 2 1.93 3.88 0.87
C GLN A 2 1.83 2.36 1.06
N VAL A 3 2.63 1.58 0.33
CA VAL A 3 2.77 0.13 0.49
C VAL A 3 3.33 -0.27 1.86
N TYR A 4 4.07 0.63 2.53
CA TYR A 4 4.71 0.37 3.82
C TYR A 4 3.82 0.76 4.99
N LYS A 5 3.74 -0.11 5.99
CA LYS A 5 3.03 0.16 7.25
C LYS A 5 3.62 1.34 8.01
N TYR A 6 2.80 1.97 8.85
CA TYR A 6 3.15 3.05 9.77
C TYR A 6 3.55 4.39 9.13
N PHE A 7 3.80 4.43 7.82
CA PHE A 7 4.21 5.65 7.10
C PHE A 7 2.99 6.47 6.66
N ASP A 8 2.12 6.86 7.58
CA ASP A 8 0.79 7.37 7.24
C ASP A 8 0.82 8.84 6.82
N ILE A 9 1.32 9.72 7.68
CA ILE A 9 1.31 11.18 7.46
C ILE A 9 2.25 11.57 6.32
N GLY A 10 3.51 11.13 6.37
CA GLY A 10 4.53 11.51 5.39
C GLY A 10 4.30 10.96 3.98
N THR A 11 3.36 10.03 3.81
CA THR A 11 3.02 9.46 2.49
C THR A 11 1.59 9.79 2.05
N ALA A 12 0.91 10.67 2.81
CA ALA A 12 -0.46 11.10 2.56
C ALA A 12 -1.42 9.92 2.33
N LYS A 13 -1.35 8.88 3.18
CA LYS A 13 -2.31 7.78 3.10
C LYS A 13 -3.71 8.28 3.44
N ALA A 14 -4.69 7.78 2.70
CA ALA A 14 -6.11 7.94 3.05
C ALA A 14 -6.35 7.44 4.48
N THR A 15 -7.27 8.07 5.20
CA THR A 15 -7.57 7.71 6.59
C THR A 15 -8.14 6.29 6.67
N ALA A 16 -8.09 5.68 7.86
CA ALA A 16 -8.71 4.37 8.06
C ALA A 16 -10.23 4.39 7.75
N GLU A 17 -10.90 5.51 8.05
CA GLU A 17 -12.31 5.72 7.72
C GLU A 17 -12.54 5.72 6.21
N ASP A 18 -11.75 6.49 5.45
CA ASP A 18 -11.87 6.53 3.99
C ASP A 18 -11.56 5.17 3.35
N ARG A 19 -10.57 4.45 3.88
CA ARG A 19 -10.20 3.11 3.40
C ARG A 19 -11.24 2.04 3.73
N ALA A 20 -12.08 2.25 4.74
CA ALA A 20 -13.17 1.34 5.04
C ALA A 20 -14.34 1.48 4.05
N ARG A 21 -14.46 2.62 3.35
CA ARG A 21 -15.56 2.89 2.42
C ARG A 21 -15.41 2.17 1.08
N ILE A 22 -14.18 1.99 0.62
CA ILE A 22 -13.87 1.25 -0.62
C ILE A 22 -12.62 0.39 -0.41
N PRO A 23 -12.56 -0.83 -0.97
CA PRO A 23 -11.37 -1.66 -0.88
C PRO A 23 -10.15 -0.95 -1.49
N HIS A 24 -9.10 -0.81 -0.69
CA HIS A 24 -7.80 -0.33 -1.16
C HIS A 24 -6.83 -1.50 -1.23
N HIS A 25 -6.29 -1.75 -2.41
CA HIS A 25 -5.24 -2.75 -2.61
C HIS A 25 -3.87 -2.12 -2.43
N LEU A 26 -2.89 -2.93 -2.02
CA LEU A 26 -1.47 -2.55 -1.92
C LEU A 26 -1.16 -1.38 -0.97
N ILE A 27 -1.99 -1.14 0.04
CA ILE A 27 -1.68 -0.25 1.18
C ILE A 27 -1.36 -1.11 2.40
N ASP A 28 -0.34 -0.73 3.18
CA ASP A 28 0.05 -1.42 4.41
C ASP A 28 0.42 -2.91 4.24
N ILE A 29 0.94 -3.27 3.06
CA ILE A 29 1.27 -4.66 2.71
C ILE A 29 2.72 -5.06 3.03
N LEU A 30 3.58 -4.10 3.40
CA LEU A 30 4.99 -4.32 3.70
C LEU A 30 5.40 -3.67 5.03
N GLU A 31 6.34 -4.29 5.73
CA GLU A 31 7.08 -3.69 6.84
C GLU A 31 8.07 -2.63 6.33
N PRO A 32 8.42 -1.60 7.14
CA PRO A 32 9.29 -0.51 6.73
C PRO A 32 10.70 -0.90 6.21
N ASN A 33 11.20 -2.07 6.62
CA ASN A 33 12.53 -2.56 6.27
C ASN A 33 12.54 -3.48 5.03
N GLN A 34 11.38 -3.71 4.41
CA GLN A 34 11.28 -4.54 3.22
C GLN A 34 11.56 -3.71 1.96
N GLU A 35 12.21 -4.32 0.99
CA GLU A 35 12.40 -3.70 -0.32
C GLU A 35 11.15 -3.85 -1.18
N PHE A 36 10.94 -2.89 -2.09
CA PHE A 36 9.85 -2.94 -3.05
C PHE A 36 10.25 -2.31 -4.37
N SER A 37 10.07 -3.04 -5.46
CA SER A 37 10.44 -2.61 -6.81
C SER A 37 9.23 -2.40 -7.72
N ALA A 38 9.48 -1.81 -8.89
CA ALA A 38 8.46 -1.68 -9.93
C ALA A 38 7.94 -3.05 -10.44
N PHE A 39 8.79 -4.08 -10.42
CA PHE A 39 8.40 -5.44 -10.82
C PHE A 39 7.45 -6.08 -9.79
N ASP A 40 7.69 -5.86 -8.50
CA ASP A 40 6.82 -6.33 -7.44
C ASP A 40 5.44 -5.67 -7.53
N PHE A 41 5.41 -4.36 -7.78
CA PHE A 41 4.16 -3.63 -8.01
C PHE A 41 3.37 -4.22 -9.16
N LYS A 42 3.98 -4.40 -10.34
CA LYS A 42 3.32 -5.00 -11.50
C LYS A 42 2.73 -6.37 -11.16
N THR A 43 3.53 -7.24 -10.57
CA THR A 43 3.13 -8.61 -10.23
C THR A 43 1.94 -8.62 -9.27
N LYS A 44 1.99 -7.82 -8.21
CA LYS A 44 0.92 -7.75 -7.21
C LYS A 44 -0.34 -7.07 -7.75
N ALA A 45 -0.21 -6.02 -8.56
CA ALA A 45 -1.37 -5.35 -9.17
C ALA A 45 -2.14 -6.30 -10.11
N LEU A 46 -1.41 -7.06 -10.94
CA LEU A 46 -2.02 -8.04 -11.85
C LEU A 46 -2.69 -9.21 -11.12
N ALA A 47 -2.29 -9.53 -9.88
CA ALA A 47 -2.94 -10.55 -9.06
C ALA A 47 -4.31 -10.10 -8.50
N HIS A 48 -4.65 -8.82 -8.61
CA HIS A 48 -5.93 -8.23 -8.17
C HIS A 48 -6.81 -7.78 -9.34
N THR A 49 -6.58 -8.31 -10.54
CA THR A 49 -7.41 -8.10 -11.75
C THR A 49 -8.34 -9.29 -11.95
#